data_AF-A0A024G6E0-F1
#
_entry.id   AF-A0A024G6E0-F1
#
_cell.length_a   1.000
_cell.length_b   1.000
_cell.length_c   1.000
_cell.angle_alpha   90.00
_cell.angle_beta   90.00
_cell.angle_gamma   90.00
#
_symmetry.space_group_name_H-M   'P 1'
#
loop_
_entity.id
_entity.type
_entity.pdbx_description
1 polymer ?
#
loop_
_entity_poly.entity_id
_entity_poly.type
_entity_poly.pdbx_seq_one_letter_code
_entity_poly.pdbx_strand_id
1 'polypeptide(L)'
;MSLSPWKRDTTCIIESTRCSRSCCRSCESTIRIGLLRIGVVFQHQNGFVCIEWHHVICYPHVGTIPLECLDGFNKLSSQDQDIVLKLRKNAVCEPSSEISIQQH
;
A
#
# COMPACT_ATOMS: atom_id res chain seq x y z
N MET A 1 -7.80 -23.52 -17.20
CA MET A 1 -7.42 -22.62 -16.09
C MET A 1 -8.00 -21.25 -16.40
N SER A 2 -9.11 -20.84 -15.80
CA SER A 2 -9.66 -19.50 -16.02
C SER A 2 -8.77 -18.48 -15.29
N LEU A 3 -8.19 -17.54 -16.02
CA LEU A 3 -7.47 -16.42 -15.41
C LEU A 3 -8.46 -15.56 -14.64
N SER A 4 -8.05 -15.03 -13.48
CA SER A 4 -8.84 -14.05 -12.74
C SER A 4 -9.18 -12.87 -13.66
N PRO A 5 -10.44 -12.39 -13.70
CA PRO A 5 -10.82 -11.24 -14.51
C PRO A 5 -10.35 -9.91 -13.91
N TRP A 6 -9.80 -9.95 -12.69
CA TRP A 6 -9.23 -8.80 -12.00
C TRP A 6 -7.72 -8.78 -12.16
N LYS A 7 -7.21 -7.63 -12.63
CA LYS A 7 -5.78 -7.33 -12.72
C LYS A 7 -5.42 -6.23 -11.73
N ARG A 8 -4.37 -6.43 -10.94
CA ARG A 8 -3.81 -5.38 -10.09
C ARG A 8 -3.10 -4.32 -10.95
N ASP A 9 -3.36 -3.05 -10.67
CA ASP A 9 -2.65 -1.93 -11.27
C ASP A 9 -1.23 -1.82 -10.68
N THR A 10 -0.29 -1.29 -11.45
CA THR A 10 1.05 -0.97 -10.95
C THR A 10 1.05 0.28 -10.07
N THR A 11 0.05 1.14 -10.24
CA THR A 11 -0.15 2.37 -9.47
C THR A 11 -1.01 2.10 -8.25
N CYS A 12 -0.60 2.63 -7.11
CA CYS A 12 -1.39 2.68 -5.89
C CYS A 12 -1.75 4.14 -5.58
N ILE A 13 -2.90 4.34 -4.94
CA ILE A 13 -3.33 5.67 -4.49
C ILE A 13 -2.88 5.87 -3.05
N ILE A 14 -2.33 7.03 -2.71
CA ILE A 14 -2.01 7.40 -1.33
C ILE A 14 -2.62 8.75 -0.96
N GLU A 15 -3.30 8.80 0.18
CA GLU A 15 -3.95 10.04 0.63
C GLU A 15 -4.19 10.06 2.14
N SER A 16 -4.29 11.27 2.69
CA SER A 16 -4.83 11.51 4.03
C SER A 16 -6.36 11.39 3.97
N THR A 17 -6.92 10.55 4.84
CA THR A 17 -8.34 10.17 4.80
C THR A 17 -9.25 11.37 5.04
N ARG A 18 -10.10 11.69 4.07
CA ARG A 18 -11.07 12.81 4.16
C ARG A 18 -12.44 12.42 4.70
N CYS A 19 -12.80 11.14 4.59
CA CYS A 19 -14.02 10.60 5.18
C CYS A 19 -13.80 9.16 5.69
N SER A 20 -14.31 8.85 6.88
CA SER A 20 -14.12 7.54 7.54
C SER A 20 -15.17 6.50 7.11
N ARG A 21 -15.36 6.31 5.80
CA ARG A 21 -16.34 5.33 5.27
C ARG A 21 -15.71 4.01 4.84
N SER A 22 -14.38 3.92 4.74
CA SER A 22 -13.67 2.70 4.34
C SER A 22 -13.07 1.97 5.55
N CYS A 23 -13.17 0.65 5.56
CA CYS A 23 -12.41 -0.20 6.45
C CYS A 23 -11.12 -0.68 5.77
N CYS A 24 -10.08 -0.88 6.55
CA CYS A 24 -8.85 -1.51 6.08
C CYS A 24 -9.13 -2.98 5.75
N ARG A 25 -8.75 -3.45 4.57
CA ARG A 25 -8.93 -4.87 4.20
C ARG A 25 -8.00 -5.83 4.94
N SER A 26 -6.94 -5.35 5.61
CA SER A 26 -5.98 -6.20 6.33
C SER A 26 -6.37 -6.43 7.79
N CYS A 27 -6.92 -5.40 8.46
CA CYS A 27 -7.25 -5.46 9.90
C CYS A 27 -8.74 -5.21 10.18
N GLU A 28 -9.55 -5.05 9.13
CA GLU A 28 -11.01 -4.86 9.14
C GLU A 28 -11.50 -3.61 9.91
N SER A 29 -10.59 -2.84 10.48
CA SER A 29 -10.88 -1.66 11.27
C SER A 29 -11.11 -0.43 10.38
N THR A 30 -11.97 0.48 10.83
CA THR A 30 -12.24 1.74 10.15
C THR A 30 -10.96 2.59 10.00
N ILE A 31 -10.76 3.14 8.81
CA ILE A 31 -9.70 4.11 8.56
C ILE A 31 -10.23 5.50 8.96
N ARG A 32 -9.69 6.07 10.04
CA ARG A 32 -10.17 7.34 10.61
C ARG A 32 -9.75 8.53 9.75
N ILE A 33 -10.56 9.59 9.79
CA ILE A 33 -10.26 10.88 9.16
C ILE A 33 -8.92 11.40 9.67
N GLY A 34 -8.13 11.98 8.77
CA GLY A 34 -6.79 12.51 9.06
C GLY A 34 -5.68 11.46 9.07
N LEU A 35 -5.99 10.16 9.04
CA LEU A 35 -4.97 9.12 8.90
C LEU A 35 -4.63 8.85 7.44
N LEU A 36 -3.35 8.59 7.17
CA LEU A 36 -2.86 8.11 5.88
C LEU A 36 -3.42 6.71 5.55
N ARG A 37 -3.82 6.54 4.28
CA ARG A 37 -4.23 5.26 3.71
C ARG A 37 -3.64 5.04 2.34
N ILE A 38 -3.50 3.77 1.97
CA ILE A 38 -3.12 3.34 0.63
C ILE A 38 -4.27 2.57 -0.01
N GLY A 39 -4.56 2.86 -1.28
CA GLY A 39 -5.52 2.17 -2.11
C GLY A 39 -4.83 1.31 -3.15
N VAL A 40 -4.97 -0.01 -3.05
CA VAL A 40 -4.52 -0.95 -4.08
C VAL A 40 -5.60 -1.04 -5.15
N VAL A 41 -5.24 -0.69 -6.39
CA VAL A 41 -6.19 -0.59 -7.50
C VAL A 41 -6.25 -1.90 -8.26
N PHE A 42 -7.46 -2.37 -8.54
CA PHE A 42 -7.74 -3.53 -9.39
C PHE A 42 -8.68 -3.13 -10.52
N GLN A 43 -8.31 -3.49 -11.74
CA GLN A 43 -9.10 -3.29 -12.94
C GLN A 43 -9.72 -4.62 -13.37
N HIS A 44 -11.03 -4.62 -13.57
CA HIS A 44 -11.76 -5.74 -14.16
C HIS A 44 -11.75 -5.63 -15.68
N GLN A 45 -11.73 -6.77 -16.38
CA GLN A 45 -11.77 -6.82 -17.85
C GLN A 45 -12.99 -6.10 -18.47
N ASN A 46 -14.10 -6.01 -17.73
CA ASN A 46 -15.32 -5.29 -18.16
C ASN A 46 -15.30 -3.78 -17.84
N GLY A 47 -14.15 -3.22 -17.42
CA GLY A 47 -13.99 -1.79 -17.15
C GLY A 47 -14.34 -1.33 -15.72
N PHE A 48 -14.71 -2.24 -14.82
CA PHE A 48 -14.90 -1.89 -13.40
C PHE A 48 -13.57 -1.68 -12.69
N VAL A 49 -13.53 -0.73 -11.76
CA VAL A 49 -12.38 -0.48 -10.89
C VAL A 49 -12.77 -0.78 -9.44
N CYS A 50 -11.95 -1.58 -8.76
CA CYS A 50 -12.04 -1.81 -7.33
C CYS A 50 -10.81 -1.22 -6.65
N ILE A 51 -11.00 -0.57 -5.51
CA ILE A 51 -9.91 -0.04 -4.68
C ILE A 51 -10.00 -0.71 -3.32
N GLU A 52 -8.93 -1.43 -2.97
CA GLU A 52 -8.78 -1.99 -1.64
C GLU A 52 -7.99 -1.01 -0.77
N TRP A 53 -8.69 -0.40 0.19
CA TRP A 53 -8.09 0.53 1.13
C TRP A 53 -7.42 -0.21 2.29
N HIS A 54 -6.21 0.21 2.63
CA HIS A 54 -5.47 -0.24 3.80
C HIS A 54 -4.96 0.94 4.60
N HIS A 55 -4.81 0.79 5.93
CA HIS A 55 -3.90 1.67 6.66
C HIS A 55 -2.50 1.51 6.07
N VAL A 56 -1.73 2.59 6.03
CA VAL A 56 -0.35 2.55 5.51
C VAL A 56 0.51 1.51 6.26
N ILE A 57 0.36 1.40 7.57
CA ILE A 57 1.09 0.41 8.40
C ILE A 57 0.62 -1.03 8.20
N CYS A 58 -0.61 -1.23 7.73
CA CYS A 58 -1.18 -2.56 7.49
C CYS A 58 -0.78 -3.11 6.12
N TYR A 59 -0.20 -2.28 5.25
CA TYR A 59 0.28 -2.69 3.94
C TYR A 59 1.82 -2.67 3.91
N PRO A 60 2.48 -3.82 4.16
CA PRO A 60 3.93 -3.86 4.38
C PRO A 60 4.75 -3.41 3.15
N HIS A 61 4.16 -3.44 1.97
CA HIS A 61 4.83 -3.08 0.72
C HIS A 61 4.82 -1.57 0.41
N VAL A 62 4.24 -0.69 1.25
CA VAL A 62 4.25 0.77 0.98
C VAL A 62 5.67 1.27 0.71
N GLY A 63 6.64 0.86 1.52
CA GLY A 63 8.03 1.32 1.41
C GLY A 63 8.73 0.91 0.11
N THR A 64 8.28 -0.19 -0.52
CA THR A 64 8.89 -0.73 -1.74
C THR A 64 8.27 -0.19 -3.03
N ILE A 65 7.12 0.49 -2.97
CA ILE A 65 6.48 1.06 -4.17
C ILE A 65 7.33 2.25 -4.67
N PRO A 66 7.64 2.35 -5.97
CA PRO A 66 8.24 3.54 -6.57
C PRO A 66 7.40 4.80 -6.28
N LEU A 67 8.02 5.95 -6.01
CA LEU A 67 7.25 7.15 -5.63
C LEU A 67 6.36 7.63 -6.78
N GLU A 68 6.82 7.45 -8.01
CA GLU A 68 6.06 7.71 -9.24
C GLU A 68 4.83 6.80 -9.40
N CYS A 69 4.81 5.63 -8.74
CA CYS A 69 3.67 4.72 -8.71
C CYS A 69 2.74 4.97 -7.52
N LEU A 70 3.03 5.95 -6.65
CA LEU A 70 2.15 6.40 -5.57
C LEU A 70 1.40 7.67 -5.99
N ASP A 71 0.28 7.49 -6.69
CA ASP A 71 -0.56 8.62 -7.07
C ASP A 71 -1.13 9.31 -5.81
N GLY A 72 -0.98 10.64 -5.76
CA GLY A 72 -1.36 11.46 -4.62
C GLY A 72 -0.21 11.77 -3.64
N PHE A 73 0.96 11.15 -3.77
CA PHE A 73 2.09 11.40 -2.87
C PHE A 73 2.49 12.89 -2.81
N ASN A 74 2.58 13.55 -3.96
CA ASN A 74 2.91 14.97 -4.06
C ASN A 74 1.83 15.92 -3.52
N LYS A 75 0.61 15.42 -3.26
CA LYS A 75 -0.51 16.18 -2.69
C LYS A 75 -0.61 16.02 -1.17
N LEU A 76 0.21 15.15 -0.58
CA LEU A 76 0.29 14.95 0.87
C LEU A 76 0.95 16.15 1.56
N SER A 77 0.63 16.33 2.85
CA SER A 77 1.36 17.26 3.70
C SER A 77 2.82 16.82 3.86
N SER A 78 3.73 17.74 4.19
CA SER A 78 5.16 17.40 4.42
C SER A 78 5.33 16.36 5.54
N GLN A 79 4.47 16.40 6.56
CA GLN A 79 4.46 15.41 7.64
C GLN A 79 4.08 14.02 7.13
N ASP A 80 3.05 13.93 6.29
CA ASP A 80 2.60 12.67 5.70
C ASP A 80 3.61 12.11 4.70
N GLN A 81 4.28 12.97 3.92
CA GLN A 81 5.36 12.54 3.04
C GLN A 81 6.53 11.94 3.83
N ASP A 82 6.92 12.56 4.95
CA ASP A 82 7.99 12.06 5.81
C ASP A 82 7.68 10.67 6.40
N ILE A 83 6.42 10.39 6.75
CA ILE A 83 5.99 9.05 7.20
C ILE A 83 6.26 8.00 6.12
N VAL A 84 5.87 8.27 4.87
CA VAL A 84 6.08 7.34 3.74
C VAL A 84 7.57 7.13 3.47
N LEU A 85 8.37 8.21 3.51
CA LEU A 85 9.81 8.13 3.30
C LEU A 85 10.51 7.34 4.41
N LYS A 86 10.08 7.47 5.67
CA LYS A 86 10.57 6.66 6.79
C LYS A 86 10.26 5.17 6.60
N LEU A 87 9.05 4.82 6.18
CA LEU A 87 8.68 3.44 5.89
C LEU A 87 9.51 2.83 4.76
N ARG A 88 9.82 3.62 3.72
CA ARG A 88 10.74 3.20 2.65
C ARG A 88 12.15 2.92 3.15
N LYS A 89 12.71 3.77 4.01
CA LYS A 89 14.04 3.52 4.59
C LYS A 89 14.07 2.19 5.34
N ASN A 90 13.02 1.90 6.12
CA ASN A 90 12.92 0.64 6.85
C ASN A 90 12.81 -0.57 5.92
N ALA A 91 12.10 -0.46 4.79
CA ALA A 91 11.97 -1.54 3.81
C ALA A 91 13.28 -1.87 3.06
N VAL A 92 14.21 -0.91 2.96
CA VAL A 92 15.53 -1.10 2.33
C VAL A 92 16.56 -1.66 3.32
N CYS A 93 16.27 -1.62 4.63
CA CYS A 93 17.19 -1.99 5.70
C CYS A 93 16.98 -3.41 6.26
N GLU A 94 16.23 -4.29 5.60
CA GLU A 94 16.20 -5.73 5.92
C GLU A 94 17.37 -6.44 5.19
N PRO A 95 18.51 -6.73 5.83
CA PRO A 95 19.51 -7.61 5.25
C PRO A 95 18.95 -9.03 5.16
N SER A 96 18.93 -9.57 3.95
CA SER A 96 18.78 -11.00 3.70
C SER A 96 19.84 -11.75 4.51
N SER A 97 19.44 -12.39 5.60
CA SER A 97 20.25 -13.42 6.25
C SER A 97 19.74 -14.77 5.76
N GLU A 98 20.37 -15.26 4.68
CA GLU A 98 20.48 -16.70 4.46
C GLU A 98 21.14 -17.30 5.70
N ILE A 99 20.41 -18.09 6.46
CA ILE A 99 21.00 -19.03 7.40
C ILE A 99 20.90 -20.40 6.73
N SER A 100 21.95 -20.75 5.99
CA SER A 100 22.30 -22.15 5.72
C SER A 100 22.71 -22.78 7.04
N ILE A 101 21.91 -23.70 7.56
CA ILE A 101 22.40 -24.69 8.53
C ILE A 101 22.32 -26.06 7.87
N GLN A 102 23.51 -26.54 7.54
CA GLN A 102 23.83 -27.92 7.22
C GLN A 102 23.31 -28.85 8.33
N GLN A 103 22.54 -29.89 7.98
CA GLN A 103 22.33 -31.02 8.87
C GLN A 103 23.29 -32.15 8.47
N HIS A 104 24.01 -32.64 9.48
CA HIS A 104 24.85 -33.84 9.45
C HIS A 104 24.01 -35.10 9.24
#